data_AF-C3KHG2-F1
#
_entry.id   AF-C3KHG2-F1
#
_cell.length_a   1.000
_cell.length_b   1.000
_cell.length_c   1.000
_cell.angle_alpha   90.00
_cell.angle_beta   90.00
_cell.angle_gamma   90.00
#
_symmetry.space_group_name_H-M   'P 1'
#
loop_
_entity.id
_entity.type
_entity.pdbx_description
1 polymer ?
#
loop_
_entity_poly.entity_id
_entity_poly.type
_entity_poly.pdbx_seq_one_letter_code
_entity_poly.pdbx_strand_id
1 'polypeptide(L)'
;MAEVEETLKRIQSQNGVQGIIIVNAEGIPIKTTLDNASTVQYAGLIHQLVMKARSTVRDIDPQNDLTFLRIRSKKNEIMIAPGESEHIRTIS
;
A
#
# COMPACT_ATOMS: atom_id res chain seq x y z
N MET A 1 -5.46 16.01 -3.08
CA MET A 1 -6.40 15.08 -3.76
C MET A 1 -6.01 14.83 -5.23
N ALA A 2 -5.70 15.85 -6.03
CA ALA A 2 -5.33 15.70 -7.45
C ALA A 2 -4.09 14.80 -7.69
N GLU A 3 -3.06 14.87 -6.84
CA GLU A 3 -1.82 14.11 -7.02
C GLU A 3 -2.00 12.59 -6.86
N VAL A 4 -2.89 12.18 -5.94
CA VAL A 4 -3.23 10.77 -5.73
C VAL A 4 -3.95 10.21 -6.96
N GLU A 5 -4.87 10.99 -7.53
CA GLU A 5 -5.64 10.59 -8.72
C GLU A 5 -4.79 10.50 -9.99
N GLU A 6 -3.85 11.42 -10.17
CA GLU A 6 -2.93 11.38 -11.30
C GLU A 6 -1.95 10.20 -11.18
N THR A 7 -1.46 9.93 -9.98
CA THR A 7 -0.61 8.75 -9.73
C THR A 7 -1.38 7.46 -9.95
N LEU A 8 -2.64 7.38 -9.53
CA LEU A 8 -3.52 6.24 -9.78
C LEU A 8 -3.72 5.99 -11.27
N LYS A 9 -3.99 7.03 -12.07
CA LYS A 9 -4.12 6.91 -13.53
C LYS A 9 -2.82 6.43 -14.18
N ARG A 10 -1.66 6.94 -13.72
CA ARG A 10 -0.35 6.46 -14.20
C ARG A 10 -0.12 4.98 -13.88
N ILE A 11 -0.50 4.52 -12.70
CA ILE A 11 -0.32 3.12 -12.27
C ILE A 11 -1.31 2.21 -13.01
N GLN A 12 -2.58 2.60 -13.16
CA GLN A 12 -3.55 1.84 -13.96
C GLN A 12 -3.11 1.67 -15.41
N SER A 13 -2.39 2.63 -15.98
CA SER A 13 -1.85 2.54 -17.34
C SER A 13 -0.63 1.63 -17.48
N GLN A 14 -0.07 1.10 -16.37
CA GLN A 14 1.04 0.15 -16.45
C GLN A 14 0.54 -1.27 -16.71
N ASN A 15 1.10 -1.92 -17.73
CA ASN A 15 0.85 -3.34 -18.00
C ASN A 15 1.39 -4.21 -16.86
N GLY A 16 0.50 -4.97 -16.21
CA GLY A 16 0.84 -5.89 -15.13
C GLY A 16 0.21 -5.55 -13.78
N VAL A 17 -0.47 -4.42 -13.66
CA VAL A 17 -1.25 -4.09 -12.45
C VAL A 17 -2.55 -4.90 -12.44
N GLN A 18 -2.69 -5.83 -11.49
CA GLN A 18 -3.91 -6.60 -11.26
C GLN A 18 -4.92 -5.79 -10.46
N GLY A 19 -4.45 -4.97 -9.52
CA GLY A 19 -5.35 -4.11 -8.76
C GLY A 19 -4.65 -3.06 -7.92
N ILE A 20 -5.40 -2.01 -7.60
CA ILE A 20 -4.94 -0.92 -6.74
C ILE A 20 -5.89 -0.83 -5.55
N ILE A 21 -5.31 -0.76 -4.35
CA ILE A 21 -6.04 -0.54 -3.11
C ILE A 21 -5.46 0.71 -2.45
N ILE A 22 -6.36 1.59 -2.01
CA ILE A 22 -6.06 2.76 -1.20
C ILE A 22 -6.76 2.56 0.13
N VAL A 23 -6.00 2.55 1.21
CA VAL A 23 -6.53 2.51 2.58
C VAL A 23 -6.18 3.78 3.32
N ASN A 24 -7.00 4.13 4.31
CA ASN A 24 -6.73 5.21 5.25
C ASN A 24 -5.80 4.75 6.39
N ALA A 25 -5.46 5.70 7.27
CA ALA A 25 -4.76 5.51 8.54
C ALA A 25 -5.34 4.39 9.42
N GLU A 26 -6.66 4.24 9.39
CA GLU A 26 -7.41 3.28 10.21
C GLU A 26 -7.46 1.88 9.58
N GLY A 27 -6.85 1.68 8.40
CA GLY A 27 -6.89 0.42 7.66
C GLY A 27 -8.20 0.17 6.90
N ILE A 28 -9.01 1.19 6.70
CA ILE A 28 -10.26 1.15 5.94
C ILE A 28 -9.97 1.46 4.47
N PRO A 29 -10.37 0.60 3.53
CA PRO A 29 -10.20 0.86 2.11
C PRO A 29 -11.11 2.00 1.62
N ILE A 30 -10.51 3.06 1.10
CA ILE A 30 -11.20 4.22 0.49
C ILE A 30 -11.53 3.94 -0.97
N LYS A 31 -10.61 3.29 -1.69
CA LYS A 31 -10.76 3.01 -3.12
C LYS A 31 -10.06 1.71 -3.48
N THR A 32 -10.72 0.87 -4.24
CA THR A 32 -10.16 -0.40 -4.72
C THR A 32 -10.64 -0.69 -6.14
N THR A 33 -9.80 -1.35 -6.93
CA THR A 33 -10.20 -1.97 -8.21
C THR A 33 -10.39 -3.48 -8.08
N LEU A 34 -10.20 -4.04 -6.88
CA LEU A 34 -10.41 -5.45 -6.53
C LEU A 34 -11.77 -5.64 -5.82
N ASP A 35 -12.14 -6.90 -5.59
CA ASP A 35 -13.33 -7.22 -4.82
C ASP A 35 -13.24 -6.70 -3.38
N ASN A 36 -14.36 -6.20 -2.85
CA ASN A 36 -14.40 -5.60 -1.51
C ASN A 36 -14.01 -6.58 -0.41
N ALA A 37 -14.36 -7.86 -0.54
CA ALA A 37 -14.06 -8.88 0.47
C ALA A 37 -12.55 -9.10 0.62
N SER A 38 -11.84 -9.32 -0.48
CA SER A 38 -10.38 -9.45 -0.49
C SER A 38 -9.71 -8.13 -0.10
N THR A 39 -10.24 -7.00 -0.58
CA THR A 39 -9.69 -5.67 -0.26
C THR A 39 -9.65 -5.42 1.25
N VAL A 40 -10.74 -5.72 1.98
CA VAL A 40 -10.78 -5.54 3.43
C VAL A 40 -9.77 -6.44 4.14
N GLN A 41 -9.62 -7.69 3.69
CA GLN A 41 -8.61 -8.60 4.26
C GLN A 41 -7.19 -8.09 3.99
N TYR A 42 -6.89 -7.71 2.75
CA TYR A 42 -5.57 -7.17 2.39
C TYR A 42 -5.28 -5.87 3.14
N ALA A 43 -6.24 -4.97 3.25
CA ALA A 43 -6.11 -3.71 3.97
C ALA A 43 -5.67 -3.93 5.42
N GLY A 44 -6.35 -4.82 6.15
CA GLY A 44 -6.01 -5.13 7.54
C GLY A 44 -4.64 -5.79 7.69
N LEU A 45 -4.33 -6.78 6.83
CA LEU A 45 -3.06 -7.50 6.88
C LEU A 45 -1.87 -6.60 6.53
N ILE A 46 -2.01 -5.78 5.48
CA ILE A 46 -0.97 -4.86 5.03
C ILE A 46 -0.76 -3.76 6.05
N HIS A 47 -1.83 -3.21 6.63
CA HIS A 47 -1.72 -2.20 7.69
C HIS A 47 -0.89 -2.71 8.87
N GLN A 48 -1.20 -3.93 9.37
CA GLN A 48 -0.41 -4.53 10.45
C GLN A 48 1.05 -4.79 10.04
N LEU A 49 1.28 -5.22 8.79
CA LEU A 49 2.63 -5.46 8.27
C LEU A 49 3.45 -4.17 8.21
N VAL A 50 2.86 -3.08 7.71
CA VAL A 50 3.49 -1.75 7.63
C VAL A 50 3.82 -1.23 9.01
N MET A 51 2.90 -1.34 9.97
CA MET A 51 3.13 -0.92 11.36
C MET A 51 4.31 -1.65 11.99
N LYS A 52 4.38 -2.98 11.80
CA LYS A 52 5.51 -3.79 12.28
C LYS A 52 6.82 -3.44 11.56
N ALA A 53 6.79 -3.33 10.24
CA ALA A 53 7.96 -2.98 9.44
C ALA A 53 8.51 -1.60 9.82
N ARG A 54 7.63 -0.62 10.02
CA ARG A 54 8.01 0.72 10.49
C ARG A 54 8.65 0.68 11.87
N SER A 55 8.09 -0.10 12.80
CA SER A 55 8.69 -0.29 14.13
C SER A 55 10.09 -0.90 14.02
N THR A 56 10.26 -1.97 13.24
CA THR A 56 11.56 -2.61 13.06
C THR A 56 12.58 -1.68 12.40
N VAL A 57 12.19 -0.90 11.39
CA VAL A 57 13.10 0.08 10.76
C VAL A 57 13.53 1.13 11.78
N ARG A 58 12.59 1.64 12.58
CA ARG A 58 12.88 2.63 13.64
C ARG A 58 13.75 2.07 14.77
N ASP A 59 13.60 0.79 15.09
CA ASP A 59 14.43 0.09 16.08
C ASP A 59 15.87 -0.09 15.59
N ILE A 60 16.07 -0.23 14.28
CA ILE A 60 17.41 -0.32 13.65
C ILE A 60 18.05 1.07 13.54
N ASP A 61 17.31 2.03 12.97
CA ASP A 61 17.75 3.42 12.83
C ASP A 61 16.56 4.38 13.02
N PRO A 62 16.53 5.16 14.12
CA PRO A 62 15.44 6.08 14.40
C PRO A 62 15.37 7.29 13.45
N GLN A 63 16.40 7.53 12.61
CA GLN A 63 16.37 8.56 11.57
C GLN A 63 15.82 8.06 10.22
N ASN A 64 15.54 6.77 10.08
CA ASN A 64 14.97 6.23 8.85
C ASN A 64 13.47 5.96 9.01
N ASP A 65 12.68 6.53 8.10
CA ASP A 65 11.28 6.22 7.95
C ASP A 65 11.07 5.24 6.78
N LEU A 66 10.11 4.34 6.97
CA LEU A 66 9.67 3.44 5.91
C LEU A 66 8.95 4.26 4.84
N THR A 67 9.56 4.43 3.67
CA THR A 67 9.01 5.19 2.54
C THR A 67 8.36 4.31 1.48
N PHE A 68 8.88 3.10 1.30
CA PHE A 68 8.41 2.16 0.29
C PHE A 68 8.71 0.72 0.67
N LEU A 69 7.76 -0.18 0.44
CA LEU A 69 7.89 -1.61 0.73
C LEU A 69 7.38 -2.41 -0.46
N ARG A 70 8.23 -3.25 -1.05
CA ARG A 70 7.90 -4.10 -2.20
C ARG A 70 8.06 -5.56 -1.82
N ILE A 71 6.97 -6.32 -1.91
CA ILE A 71 6.92 -7.75 -1.63
C ILE A 71 6.66 -8.47 -2.94
N ARG A 72 7.66 -9.18 -3.46
CA ARG A 72 7.49 -9.99 -4.67
C ARG A 72 7.25 -11.44 -4.29
N SER A 73 6.08 -11.97 -4.67
CA SER A 73 5.76 -13.39 -4.60
C SER A 73 5.89 -14.04 -5.99
N LYS A 74 5.84 -15.38 -6.05
CA LYS A 74 5.88 -16.12 -7.32
C LYS A 74 4.70 -15.80 -8.26
N LYS A 75 3.54 -15.46 -7.69
CA LYS A 75 2.31 -15.18 -8.45
C LYS A 75 1.99 -13.69 -8.55
N ASN A 76 2.27 -12.94 -7.50
CA ASN A 76 1.84 -11.54 -7.37
C ASN A 76 2.99 -10.67 -6.86
N GLU A 77 2.95 -9.38 -7.16
CA GLU A 77 3.87 -8.41 -6.62
C GLU A 77 3.06 -7.34 -5.87
N ILE A 78 3.40 -7.14 -4.60
CA ILE A 78 2.72 -6.19 -3.73
C ILE A 78 3.63 -5.00 -3.48
N MET A 79 3.26 -3.84 -4.01
CA MET A 79 3.97 -2.58 -3.76
C MET A 79 3.17 -1.73 -2.79
N ILE A 80 3.81 -1.33 -1.69
CA ILE A 80 3.22 -0.66 -0.53
C ILE A 80 3.96 0.66 -0.33
N ALA A 81 3.25 1.76 -0.47
CA ALA A 81 3.79 3.10 -0.20
C ALA A 81 3.02 3.73 0.97
N PRO A 82 3.58 3.77 2.19
CA PRO A 82 3.07 4.63 3.26
C PRO A 82 3.49 6.07 2.94
N GLY A 83 2.63 6.85 2.30
CA GLY A 83 2.91 8.29 2.06
C GLY A 83 2.92 9.10 3.36
N GLU A 84 3.41 10.35 3.30
CA GLU A 84 3.41 11.32 4.43
C GLU A 84 2.03 11.57 5.05
N SER A 85 0.95 11.17 4.37
CA SER A 85 -0.42 11.27 4.84
C SER A 85 -1.11 9.90 4.83
N GLU A 86 -0.60 8.89 5.53
CA GLU A 86 -1.31 7.64 5.92
C GLU A 86 -2.15 6.88 4.85
N HIS A 87 -1.93 7.13 3.56
CA HIS A 87 -2.62 6.43 2.48
C HIS A 87 -1.72 5.30 2.01
N ILE A 88 -1.98 4.07 2.49
CA ILE A 88 -1.22 2.91 2.01
C ILE A 88 -1.75 2.54 0.64
N ARG A 89 -0.89 2.72 -0.38
CA ARG A 89 -1.18 2.31 -1.76
C ARG A 89 -0.66 0.90 -1.93
N THR A 90 -1.56 -0.05 -2.18
CA THR A 90 -1.20 -1.44 -2.52
C THR A 90 -1.40 -1.64 -4.01
N ILE A 91 -0.37 -2.08 -4.71
CA ILE A 91 -0.44 -2.55 -6.10
C ILE A 91 -0.32 -4.07 -6.02
N SER A 92 -1.27 -4.85 -6.54
CA SER A 92 -1.14 -6.31 -6.73
C SER A 92 -1.12 -6.66 -8.21
#